data_AF-A0A6M0F4K0-F1
#
_entry.id   AF-A0A6M0F4K0-F1
#
_cell.length_a   1.000
_cell.length_b   1.000
_cell.length_c   1.000
_cell.angle_alpha   90.00
_cell.angle_beta   90.00
_cell.angle_gamma   90.00
#
_symmetry.space_group_name_H-M   'P 1'
#
loop_
_entity.id
_entity.type
_entity.pdbx_description
1 polymer ?
#
loop_
_entity_poly.entity_id
_entity_poly.type
_entity_poly.pdbx_seq_one_letter_code
_entity_poly.pdbx_strand_id
1 'polypeptide(L)'
;MIQLQSSSPPAVIYPDSDGQPMADNTKQFRWIVVIKGNLDWLFADDPNVFVAGDLLWYPVEGDNKIRVAPDVMVASGRPKGDRGSYKQWEEDNLPPQVVFEILSPGNTRAEMNRKLLFYHQYGVDEYYLYDPDSDRLKGWLRRDGFLDVIEPIDNW
;
A
#
# COMPACT_ATOMS: atom_id res chain seq x y z
N MET A 1 -7.18 -20.75 47.72
CA MET A 1 -7.48 -20.60 46.28
C MET A 1 -6.38 -19.72 45.70
N ILE A 2 -5.56 -20.22 44.78
CA ILE A 2 -4.52 -19.42 44.12
C ILE A 2 -5.16 -18.82 42.87
N GLN A 3 -5.32 -17.51 42.86
CA GLN A 3 -5.86 -16.77 41.72
C GLN A 3 -4.70 -16.56 40.74
N LEU A 4 -4.70 -17.33 39.65
CA LEU A 4 -3.78 -17.13 38.52
C LEU A 4 -4.08 -15.77 37.92
N GLN A 5 -3.19 -14.79 38.15
CA GLN A 5 -3.21 -13.54 37.43
C GLN A 5 -2.88 -13.83 35.97
N SER A 6 -3.87 -13.70 35.09
CA SER A 6 -3.65 -13.70 33.65
C SER A 6 -2.96 -12.38 33.28
N SER A 7 -1.64 -12.37 33.25
CA SER A 7 -0.90 -11.28 32.60
C SER A 7 -1.15 -11.40 31.11
N SER A 8 -1.98 -10.51 30.55
CA SER A 8 -2.06 -10.37 29.10
C SER A 8 -0.68 -9.96 28.58
N PRO A 9 -0.19 -10.51 27.46
CA PRO A 9 1.06 -10.07 26.86
C PRO A 9 0.99 -8.55 26.59
N PRO A 10 2.13 -7.84 26.67
CA PRO A 10 2.17 -6.41 26.39
C PRO A 10 1.60 -6.13 24.99
N ALA A 11 0.81 -5.06 24.89
CA ALA A 11 0.20 -4.66 23.63
C ALA A 11 1.27 -4.44 22.56
N VAL A 12 1.06 -5.00 21.36
CA VAL A 12 1.94 -4.80 20.22
C VAL A 12 1.85 -3.34 19.78
N ILE A 13 3.01 -2.69 19.64
CA ILE A 13 3.10 -1.31 19.15
C ILE A 13 3.21 -1.35 17.62
N TYR A 14 2.42 -0.54 16.93
CA TYR A 14 2.50 -0.38 15.47
C TYR A 14 3.05 1.02 15.16
N PRO A 15 4.33 1.13 14.77
CA PRO A 15 4.91 2.42 14.41
C PRO A 15 4.28 3.01 13.14
N ASP A 16 4.18 4.32 13.09
CA ASP A 16 3.70 5.05 11.89
C ASP A 16 4.82 5.30 10.87
N SER A 17 6.08 4.97 11.22
CA SER A 17 7.25 5.07 10.33
C SER A 17 8.18 3.88 10.48
N ASP A 18 8.86 3.51 9.41
CA ASP A 18 9.93 2.52 9.38
C ASP A 18 11.34 3.14 9.42
N GLY A 19 11.42 4.48 9.49
CA GLY A 19 12.66 5.25 9.49
C GLY A 19 13.31 5.44 8.11
N GLN A 20 12.67 4.97 7.03
CA GLN A 20 13.12 5.23 5.66
C GLN A 20 12.60 6.58 5.15
N PRO A 21 13.27 7.19 4.15
CA PRO A 21 12.71 8.32 3.45
C PRO A 21 11.50 7.88 2.61
N MET A 22 10.54 8.78 2.41
CA MET A 22 9.39 8.58 1.52
C MET A 22 9.78 8.32 0.05
N ALA A 23 10.95 8.79 -0.38
CA ALA A 23 11.45 8.58 -1.73
C ALA A 23 12.98 8.63 -1.76
N ASP A 24 13.57 7.85 -2.66
CA ASP A 24 15.01 7.79 -2.86
C ASP A 24 15.57 9.02 -3.59
N ASN A 25 14.75 9.67 -4.42
CA ASN A 25 15.16 10.85 -5.19
C ASN A 25 13.97 11.74 -5.60
N THR A 26 14.30 12.92 -6.15
CA THR A 26 13.31 13.93 -6.56
C THR A 26 12.43 13.53 -7.73
N LYS A 27 12.86 12.58 -8.57
CA LYS A 27 12.05 12.06 -9.69
C LYS A 27 10.98 11.11 -9.16
N GLN A 28 11.36 10.17 -8.31
CA GLN A 28 10.41 9.26 -7.66
C GLN A 28 9.39 10.06 -6.83
N PHE A 29 9.86 10.96 -5.95
CA PHE A 29 8.97 11.81 -5.14
C PHE A 29 7.94 12.58 -5.99
N ARG A 30 8.39 13.17 -7.11
CA ARG A 30 7.49 13.89 -8.01
C ARG A 30 6.37 13.00 -8.55
N TRP A 31 6.70 11.78 -8.96
CA TRP A 31 5.71 10.85 -9.50
C TRP A 31 4.76 10.32 -8.43
N ILE A 32 5.24 10.09 -7.20
CA ILE A 32 4.38 9.78 -6.05
C ILE A 32 3.34 10.89 -5.86
N VAL A 33 3.79 12.15 -5.81
CA VAL A 33 2.90 13.31 -5.63
C VAL A 33 1.93 13.47 -6.80
N VAL A 34 2.41 13.29 -8.04
CA VAL A 34 1.56 13.39 -9.25
C VAL A 34 0.47 12.33 -9.24
N ILE A 35 0.81 11.07 -9.00
CA ILE A 35 -0.17 9.96 -9.01
C ILE A 35 -1.15 10.14 -7.85
N LYS A 36 -0.67 10.35 -6.63
CA LYS A 36 -1.50 10.57 -5.45
C LYS A 36 -2.44 11.76 -5.63
N GLY A 37 -1.93 12.90 -6.11
CA GLY A 37 -2.71 14.10 -6.31
C GLY A 37 -3.78 13.95 -7.40
N ASN A 38 -3.49 13.25 -8.49
CA ASN A 38 -4.49 12.96 -9.52
C ASN A 38 -5.57 11.99 -9.01
N LEU A 39 -5.23 11.01 -8.18
CA LEU A 39 -6.21 10.11 -7.57
C LEU A 39 -7.08 10.84 -6.54
N ASP A 40 -6.51 11.72 -5.72
CA ASP A 40 -7.30 12.60 -4.85
C ASP A 40 -8.29 13.46 -5.65
N TRP A 41 -7.85 14.00 -6.78
CA TRP A 41 -8.69 14.81 -7.66
C TRP A 41 -9.79 13.97 -8.31
N LEU A 42 -9.45 12.79 -8.82
CA LEU A 42 -10.39 11.85 -9.43
C LEU A 42 -11.52 11.47 -8.46
N PHE A 43 -11.19 11.28 -7.19
CA PHE A 43 -12.13 10.89 -6.13
C PHE A 43 -12.49 12.05 -5.20
N ALA A 44 -12.37 13.31 -5.65
CA ALA A 44 -12.60 14.48 -4.80
C ALA A 44 -14.03 14.51 -4.22
N ASP A 45 -15.01 14.17 -5.05
CA ASP A 45 -16.44 14.19 -4.70
C ASP A 45 -16.94 12.91 -4.02
N ASP A 46 -16.10 11.87 -3.91
CA ASP A 46 -16.44 10.65 -3.16
C ASP A 46 -15.81 10.68 -1.76
N PRO A 47 -16.61 10.90 -0.70
CA PRO A 47 -16.10 10.93 0.67
C PRO A 47 -15.65 9.55 1.17
N ASN A 48 -16.00 8.46 0.47
CA ASN A 48 -15.72 7.08 0.85
C ASN A 48 -14.56 6.47 0.06
N VAL A 49 -13.71 7.29 -0.55
CA VAL A 49 -12.45 6.85 -1.14
C VAL A 49 -11.29 7.55 -0.43
N PHE A 50 -10.48 6.74 0.24
CA PHE A 50 -9.24 7.16 0.87
C PHE A 50 -8.07 6.93 -0.08
N VAL A 51 -7.24 7.96 -0.26
CA VAL A 51 -5.99 7.88 -1.03
C VAL A 51 -4.85 8.33 -0.11
N ALA A 52 -3.76 7.58 -0.11
CA ALA A 52 -2.57 7.90 0.66
C ALA A 52 -1.31 7.64 -0.17
N GLY A 53 -0.23 8.32 0.18
CA GLY A 53 1.11 8.00 -0.31
C GLY A 53 2.03 7.72 0.87
N ASP A 54 2.93 6.74 0.70
CA ASP A 54 3.93 6.34 1.69
C ASP A 54 3.37 6.12 3.11
N LEU A 55 2.24 5.42 3.20
CA LEU A 55 1.59 5.11 4.48
C LEU A 55 1.79 3.63 4.81
N LEU A 56 2.35 3.33 5.98
CA LEU A 56 2.54 1.94 6.42
C LEU A 56 1.19 1.22 6.54
N TRP A 57 1.04 0.14 5.79
CA TRP A 57 -0.10 -0.77 5.85
C TRP A 57 0.25 -2.04 6.65
N TYR A 58 -0.56 -2.33 7.67
CA TYR A 58 -0.53 -3.52 8.50
C TYR A 58 -1.76 -4.40 8.19
N PRO A 59 -1.61 -5.51 7.45
CA PRO A 59 -2.73 -6.39 7.13
C PRO A 59 -3.08 -7.39 8.24
N VAL A 60 -2.20 -7.59 9.23
CA VAL A 60 -2.38 -8.61 10.29
C VAL A 60 -2.25 -7.97 11.67
N GLU A 61 -3.31 -8.09 12.48
CA GLU A 61 -3.27 -7.72 13.89
C GLU A 61 -2.45 -8.76 14.69
N GLY A 62 -1.59 -8.27 15.58
CA GLY A 62 -0.73 -9.03 16.46
C GLY A 62 0.73 -9.13 16.01
N ASP A 63 1.05 -8.74 14.77
CA ASP A 63 2.42 -8.78 14.24
C ASP A 63 2.76 -7.51 13.44
N ASN A 64 3.46 -6.58 14.11
CA ASN A 64 3.89 -5.33 13.50
C ASN A 64 5.04 -5.46 12.48
N LYS A 65 5.56 -6.66 12.25
CA LYS A 65 6.61 -6.91 11.24
C LYS A 65 6.02 -7.20 9.87
N ILE A 66 4.76 -7.64 9.82
CA ILE A 66 4.03 -7.84 8.58
C ILE A 66 3.47 -6.48 8.15
N ARG A 67 4.24 -5.77 7.33
CA ARG A 67 3.85 -4.45 6.81
C ARG A 67 4.56 -4.11 5.51
N VAL A 68 3.99 -3.17 4.77
CA VAL A 68 4.60 -2.49 3.63
C VAL A 68 4.08 -1.06 3.57
N ALA A 69 4.88 -0.11 3.08
CA ALA A 69 4.38 1.19 2.64
C ALA A 69 4.32 1.16 1.11
N PRO A 70 3.13 1.13 0.50
CA PRO A 70 2.99 1.41 -0.92
C PRO A 70 3.29 2.88 -1.18
N ASP A 71 3.92 3.19 -2.32
CA ASP A 71 4.19 4.57 -2.69
C ASP A 71 2.89 5.37 -2.84
N VAL A 72 1.85 4.74 -3.41
CA VAL A 72 0.47 5.25 -3.40
C VAL A 72 -0.50 4.09 -3.19
N MET A 73 -1.57 4.31 -2.43
CA MET A 73 -2.65 3.35 -2.28
C MET A 73 -4.03 4.01 -2.28
N VAL A 74 -5.03 3.24 -2.72
CA VAL A 74 -6.45 3.62 -2.74
C VAL A 74 -7.25 2.58 -1.98
N ALA A 75 -8.05 3.04 -1.02
CA ALA A 75 -9.01 2.22 -0.29
C ALA A 75 -10.43 2.76 -0.51
N SER A 76 -11.20 2.07 -1.34
CA SER A 76 -12.62 2.35 -1.57
C SER A 76 -13.47 1.82 -0.43
N GLY A 77 -14.57 2.51 -0.13
CA GLY A 77 -15.40 2.24 1.05
C GLY A 77 -14.78 2.72 2.37
N ARG A 78 -13.69 3.49 2.32
CA ARG A 78 -13.03 4.07 3.51
C ARG A 78 -13.10 5.58 3.48
N PRO A 79 -13.46 6.23 4.60
CA PRO A 79 -13.58 7.68 4.62
C PRO A 79 -12.22 8.34 4.45
N LYS A 80 -12.24 9.55 3.86
CA LYS A 80 -11.11 10.49 3.90
C LYS A 80 -10.74 10.83 5.34
N GLY A 81 -9.50 11.24 5.58
CA GLY A 81 -8.99 11.65 6.88
C GLY A 81 -7.57 11.17 7.14
N ASP A 82 -6.89 11.84 8.08
CA ASP A 82 -5.50 11.56 8.40
C ASP A 82 -5.36 10.29 9.25
N ARG A 83 -4.30 9.53 8.96
CA ARG A 83 -3.93 8.29 9.66
C ARG A 83 -2.42 8.26 9.81
N GLY A 84 -1.92 7.76 10.94
CA GLY A 84 -0.49 7.48 11.11
C GLY A 84 -0.06 6.22 10.36
N SER A 85 -0.95 5.24 10.27
CA SER A 85 -0.76 3.98 9.54
C SER A 85 -2.13 3.42 9.14
N TYR A 86 -2.15 2.58 8.10
CA TYR A 86 -3.35 1.85 7.68
C TYR A 86 -3.36 0.48 8.34
N LYS A 87 -4.09 0.34 9.45
CA LYS A 87 -4.24 -0.92 10.16
C LYS A 87 -5.54 -1.57 9.72
N GLN A 88 -5.44 -2.68 8.98
CA GLN A 88 -6.58 -3.25 8.28
C GLN A 88 -7.76 -3.59 9.21
N TRP A 89 -7.51 -4.01 10.45
CA TRP A 89 -8.57 -4.30 11.44
C TRP A 89 -9.30 -3.05 11.95
N GLU A 90 -8.70 -1.86 11.86
CA GLU A 90 -9.36 -0.57 12.14
C GLU A 90 -10.13 -0.05 10.90
N GLU A 91 -9.96 -0.71 9.75
CA GLU A 91 -10.51 -0.32 8.44
C GLU A 91 -11.56 -1.32 7.92
N ASP A 92 -12.38 -1.89 8.82
CA ASP A 92 -13.38 -2.93 8.51
C ASP A 92 -12.81 -4.17 7.83
N ASN A 93 -11.53 -4.47 8.09
CA ASN A 93 -10.75 -5.53 7.45
C ASN A 93 -10.61 -5.39 5.93
N LEU A 94 -10.83 -4.20 5.38
CA LEU A 94 -10.61 -3.91 3.96
C LEU A 94 -9.11 -3.67 3.70
N PRO A 95 -8.48 -4.36 2.75
CA PRO A 95 -7.15 -3.97 2.27
C PRO A 95 -7.27 -2.74 1.37
N PRO A 96 -6.16 -2.05 1.04
CA PRO A 96 -6.13 -1.18 -0.13
C PRO A 96 -6.44 -1.99 -1.40
N GLN A 97 -7.40 -1.54 -2.21
CA GLN A 97 -7.77 -2.23 -3.45
C GLN A 97 -6.77 -1.92 -4.57
N VAL A 98 -6.23 -0.71 -4.63
CA VAL A 98 -5.27 -0.31 -5.67
C VAL A 98 -3.98 0.16 -5.02
N VAL A 99 -2.83 -0.29 -5.53
CA VAL A 99 -1.51 0.18 -5.07
C VAL A 99 -0.59 0.49 -6.26
N PHE A 100 0.22 1.53 -6.10
CA PHE A 100 1.26 1.92 -7.05
C PHE A 100 2.63 1.85 -6.39
N GLU A 101 3.61 1.45 -7.18
CA GLU A 101 5.04 1.51 -6.88
C GLU A 101 5.74 2.27 -8.01
N ILE A 102 6.59 3.22 -7.66
CA ILE A 102 7.34 4.06 -8.58
C ILE A 102 8.81 3.69 -8.45
N LEU A 103 9.40 3.19 -9.53
CA LEU A 103 10.80 2.79 -9.53
C LEU A 103 11.75 3.98 -9.35
N SER A 104 12.82 3.68 -8.63
CA SER A 104 14.00 4.48 -8.38
C SER A 104 15.24 3.62 -8.71
N PRO A 105 16.41 4.23 -8.95
CA PRO A 105 17.67 3.49 -9.14
C PRO A 105 18.05 2.57 -7.98
N GLY A 106 17.52 2.80 -6.77
CA GLY A 106 17.76 1.99 -5.58
C GLY A 106 16.93 0.70 -5.52
N ASN A 107 15.79 0.64 -6.24
CA ASN A 107 14.91 -0.52 -6.14
C ASN A 107 15.51 -1.75 -6.81
N THR A 108 15.37 -2.89 -6.13
CA THR A 108 15.86 -4.17 -6.65
C THR A 108 14.72 -5.04 -7.17
N ARG A 109 14.98 -5.86 -8.19
CA ARG A 109 14.00 -6.84 -8.68
C ARG A 109 13.50 -7.78 -7.57
N ALA A 110 14.39 -8.17 -6.65
CA ALA A 110 14.04 -9.05 -5.54
C ALA A 110 13.06 -8.40 -4.56
N GLU A 111 13.25 -7.11 -4.26
CA GLU A 111 12.32 -6.32 -3.45
C GLU A 111 10.96 -6.17 -4.13
N MET A 112 10.95 -5.86 -5.42
CA MET A 112 9.71 -5.68 -6.16
C MET A 112 8.90 -6.97 -6.29
N ASN A 113 9.58 -8.11 -6.44
CA ASN A 113 8.93 -9.42 -6.38
C ASN A 113 8.35 -9.71 -4.99
N ARG A 114 9.03 -9.32 -3.90
CA ARG A 114 8.47 -9.47 -2.54
C ARG A 114 7.23 -8.61 -2.34
N LYS A 115 7.24 -7.36 -2.81
CA LYS A 115 6.05 -6.49 -2.77
C LYS A 115 4.89 -7.06 -3.58
N LEU A 116 5.13 -7.53 -4.80
CA LEU A 116 4.10 -8.21 -5.60
C LEU A 116 3.48 -9.41 -4.86
N LEU A 117 4.30 -10.28 -4.25
CA LEU A 117 3.82 -11.41 -3.46
C LEU A 117 3.02 -10.98 -2.23
N PHE A 118 3.46 -9.91 -1.56
CA PHE A 118 2.74 -9.32 -0.43
C PHE A 118 1.35 -8.83 -0.86
N TYR A 119 1.28 -8.02 -1.93
CA TYR A 119 0.02 -7.49 -2.48
C TYR A 119 -0.92 -8.61 -2.95
N HIS A 120 -0.35 -9.64 -3.57
CA HIS A 120 -1.09 -10.85 -3.92
C HIS A 120 -1.70 -11.51 -2.68
N GLN A 121 -0.89 -11.75 -1.64
CA GLN A 121 -1.28 -12.45 -0.43
C GLN A 121 -2.36 -11.70 0.37
N TYR A 122 -2.28 -10.37 0.44
CA TYR A 122 -3.15 -9.56 1.29
C TYR A 122 -4.32 -8.89 0.56
N GLY A 123 -4.64 -9.37 -0.64
CA GLY A 123 -5.94 -9.06 -1.27
C GLY A 123 -5.99 -7.73 -2.01
N VAL A 124 -4.86 -7.18 -2.46
CA VAL A 124 -4.87 -6.04 -3.40
C VAL A 124 -5.53 -6.47 -4.72
N ASP A 125 -6.42 -5.66 -5.26
CA ASP A 125 -7.13 -5.94 -6.51
C ASP A 125 -6.34 -5.47 -7.74
N GLU A 126 -5.69 -4.32 -7.66
CA GLU A 126 -4.87 -3.76 -8.72
C GLU A 126 -3.51 -3.31 -8.20
N TYR A 127 -2.46 -3.77 -8.87
CA TYR A 127 -1.09 -3.34 -8.58
C TYR A 127 -0.45 -2.77 -9.82
N TYR A 128 0.15 -1.59 -9.70
CA TYR A 128 0.85 -0.92 -10.77
C TYR A 128 2.32 -0.65 -10.40
N LEU A 129 3.22 -0.94 -11.33
CA LEU A 129 4.64 -0.63 -11.22
C LEU A 129 5.02 0.32 -12.36
N TYR A 130 5.37 1.55 -12.01
CA TYR A 130 5.75 2.57 -12.97
C TYR A 130 7.26 2.82 -12.96
N ASP A 131 7.88 2.77 -14.14
CA ASP A 131 9.27 3.14 -14.36
C ASP A 131 9.35 4.55 -14.97
N PRO A 132 9.74 5.58 -14.20
CA PRO A 132 9.83 6.95 -14.71
C PRO A 132 11.07 7.21 -15.59
N ASP A 133 12.03 6.28 -15.66
CA ASP A 133 13.22 6.41 -16.51
C ASP A 133 12.98 5.85 -17.90
N SER A 134 12.26 4.72 -18.00
CA SER A 134 11.90 4.13 -19.28
C SER A 134 10.54 4.59 -19.80
N ASP A 135 9.77 5.31 -18.98
CA ASP A 135 8.35 5.58 -19.17
C ASP A 135 7.68 4.24 -19.49
N ARG A 136 7.44 3.42 -18.46
CA ARG A 136 6.77 2.13 -18.65
C ARG A 136 5.88 1.84 -17.46
N LEU A 137 4.61 1.60 -17.73
CA LEU A 137 3.68 1.05 -16.76
C LEU A 137 3.56 -0.47 -16.92
N LYS A 138 3.64 -1.19 -15.81
CA LYS A 138 3.20 -2.58 -15.70
C LYS A 138 2.05 -2.63 -14.70
N GLY A 139 1.12 -3.55 -14.92
CA GLY A 139 -0.07 -3.67 -14.10
C GLY A 139 -0.45 -5.12 -13.92
N TRP A 140 -1.04 -5.40 -12.77
CA TRP A 140 -1.64 -6.67 -12.42
C TRP A 140 -3.06 -6.42 -11.92
N LEU A 141 -4.00 -7.23 -12.39
CA LEU A 141 -5.39 -7.21 -11.96
C LEU A 141 -5.74 -8.56 -11.32
N ARG A 142 -6.45 -8.52 -10.19
CA ARG A 142 -6.90 -9.72 -9.51
C ARG A 142 -7.99 -10.40 -10.30
N ARG A 143 -7.75 -11.65 -10.71
CA ARG A 143 -8.68 -12.54 -11.40
C ARG A 143 -8.59 -13.92 -10.78
N ASP A 144 -9.75 -14.51 -10.48
CA ASP A 144 -9.85 -15.85 -9.88
C ASP A 144 -8.96 -16.06 -8.65
N GLY A 145 -8.75 -14.99 -7.86
CA GLY A 145 -7.94 -15.00 -6.65
C GLY A 145 -6.45 -14.70 -6.83
N PHE A 146 -5.97 -14.48 -8.06
CA PHE A 146 -4.55 -14.23 -8.37
C PHE A 146 -4.34 -12.88 -9.06
N LEU A 147 -3.20 -12.24 -8.83
CA LEU A 147 -2.79 -11.03 -9.54
C LEU A 147 -2.16 -11.43 -10.88
N ASP A 148 -2.92 -11.26 -11.96
CA ASP A 148 -2.50 -11.58 -13.32
C ASP A 148 -2.07 -10.32 -14.08
N VAL A 149 -1.04 -10.45 -14.92
CA VAL A 149 -0.53 -9.34 -15.72
C VAL A 149 -1.64 -8.79 -16.62
N ILE A 150 -1.75 -7.47 -16.68
CA ILE A 150 -2.59 -6.76 -17.65
C ILE A 150 -1.78 -6.64 -18.96
N GLU A 151 -2.17 -7.37 -20.01
CA GLU A 151 -1.59 -7.23 -21.35
C GLU A 151 -2.67 -7.15 -22.45
N PRO A 152 -2.60 -6.15 -23.36
CA PRO A 152 -1.76 -4.95 -23.27
C PRO A 152 -2.30 -3.96 -22.22
N ILE A 153 -1.42 -3.14 -21.64
CA ILE A 153 -1.85 -1.86 -21.09
C ILE A 153 -1.87 -0.91 -22.28
N ASP A 154 -3.05 -0.73 -22.87
CA ASP A 154 -3.24 0.20 -23.98
C ASP A 154 -3.35 1.64 -23.46
N ASN A 155 -2.78 2.60 -24.20
CA ASN A 155 -2.92 4.06 -24.00
C ASN A 155 -2.49 4.60 -22.61
N TRP A 156 -1.41 4.08 -22.03
CA TRP A 156 -0.75 4.68 -20.87
C TRP A 156 0.26 5.75 -21.28
#